data_AF-A0A9W6TV87-F1
#
_entry.id   AF-A0A9W6TV87-F1
#
_cell.length_a   1.000
_cell.length_b   1.000
_cell.length_c   1.000
_cell.angle_alpha   90.00
_cell.angle_beta   90.00
_cell.angle_gamma   90.00
#
_symmetry.space_group_name_H-M   'P 1'
#
loop_
_entity.id
_entity.type
_entity.pdbx_description
1 polymer ?
#
loop_
_entity_poly.entity_id
_entity_poly.type
_entity_poly.pdbx_seq_one_letter_code
_entity_poly.pdbx_strand_id
1 'polypeptide(L)'
;MRGIDDDGNVANFVETEQICLFEDGRQTSFVQIRGSIPVFWSSPVTMKYAPKVYQAGDVERDVAAFQKHAYELMSHYGRVLFVNLIDKKKEQLKLGEAMAKTVADAATKDSHILAAVRLVWFDFHRECRNMKWGNLEKLIKQVDDDFLDHGYGGLRDMWSCLCE
;
A
#
# COMPACT_ATOMS: atom_id res chain seq x y z
N MET A 1 -7.55 -10.50 13.39
CA MET A 1 -8.08 -10.47 12.00
C MET A 1 -7.02 -9.80 11.14
N ARG A 2 -6.78 -10.29 9.92
CA ARG A 2 -5.90 -9.65 8.93
C ARG A 2 -6.72 -9.36 7.68
N GLY A 3 -6.20 -8.52 6.78
CA GLY A 3 -6.90 -8.17 5.56
C GLY A 3 -7.96 -7.09 5.75
N ILE A 4 -8.91 -7.07 4.82
CA ILE A 4 -10.02 -6.12 4.74
C ILE A 4 -11.33 -6.72 5.27
N ASP A 5 -12.24 -5.87 5.75
CA ASP A 5 -13.63 -6.22 6.05
C ASP A 5 -14.59 -5.80 4.93
N ASP A 6 -15.89 -6.10 5.10
CA ASP A 6 -16.93 -5.78 4.11
C ASP A 6 -17.22 -4.27 3.99
N ASP A 7 -16.82 -3.48 4.97
CA ASP A 7 -16.99 -2.04 4.99
C ASP A 7 -15.80 -1.29 4.34
N GLY A 8 -14.70 -2.00 4.07
CA GLY A 8 -13.49 -1.46 3.45
C GLY A 8 -12.40 -1.11 4.45
N ASN A 9 -12.56 -1.44 5.74
CA ASN A 9 -11.54 -1.18 6.74
C ASN A 9 -10.47 -2.26 6.71
N VAL A 10 -9.20 -1.84 6.70
CA VAL A 10 -8.06 -2.76 6.76
C VAL A 10 -7.56 -2.93 8.19
N ALA A 11 -7.19 -4.15 8.56
CA ALA A 11 -6.57 -4.41 9.85
C ALA A 11 -5.18 -3.74 9.97
N ASN A 12 -4.78 -3.40 11.19
CA ASN A 12 -3.49 -2.76 11.50
C ASN A 12 -3.23 -1.45 10.71
N PHE A 13 -4.28 -0.68 10.45
CA PHE A 13 -4.17 0.65 9.87
C PHE A 13 -3.45 1.59 10.85
N VAL A 14 -2.36 2.21 10.41
CA VAL A 14 -1.54 3.14 11.18
C VAL A 14 -1.15 4.30 10.28
N GLU A 15 -1.34 5.51 10.78
CA GLU A 15 -0.86 6.74 10.16
C GLU A 15 0.37 7.24 10.93
N THR A 16 1.41 7.63 10.21
CA THR A 16 2.65 8.21 10.77
C THR A 16 2.91 9.54 10.10
N GLU A 17 2.82 10.62 10.86
CA GLU A 17 3.09 11.97 10.40
C GLU A 17 4.47 12.46 10.86
N GLN A 18 5.21 13.06 9.94
CA GLN A 18 6.48 13.74 10.18
C GLN A 18 6.33 15.23 9.84
N ILE A 19 6.44 16.07 10.86
CA ILE A 19 6.39 17.52 10.73
C ILE A 19 7.80 18.10 10.83
N CYS A 20 8.18 18.92 9.85
CA CYS A 20 9.43 19.68 9.85
C CYS A 20 9.13 21.18 9.95
N LEU A 21 9.77 21.83 10.92
CA LEU A 21 9.71 23.26 11.14
C LEU A 21 11.06 23.88 10.77
N PHE A 22 11.05 24.85 9.87
CA PHE A 22 12.24 25.55 9.41
C PHE A 22 12.44 26.85 10.19
N GLU A 23 13.69 27.30 10.31
CA GLU A 23 14.04 28.53 11.04
C GLU A 23 13.41 29.79 10.41
N ASP A 24 13.13 29.76 9.11
CA ASP A 24 12.43 30.82 8.37
C ASP A 24 10.90 30.80 8.57
N GLY A 25 10.40 29.94 9.46
CA GLY A 25 8.98 29.80 9.78
C GLY A 25 8.20 28.93 8.80
N ARG A 26 8.82 28.37 7.75
CA ARG A 26 8.17 27.35 6.92
C ARG A 26 7.86 26.09 7.73
N GLN A 27 6.78 25.44 7.39
CA GLN A 27 6.36 24.18 7.98
C GLN A 27 5.99 23.21 6.85
N THR A 28 6.42 21.95 6.98
CA THR A 28 6.04 20.87 6.06
C THR A 28 5.59 19.67 6.86
N SER A 29 4.57 18.97 6.38
CA SER A 29 4.16 17.67 6.93
C SER A 29 4.29 16.60 5.85
N PHE A 30 4.65 15.39 6.29
CA PHE A 30 4.72 14.20 5.47
C PHE A 30 4.03 13.07 6.21
N VAL A 31 3.11 12.36 5.56
CA VAL A 31 2.34 11.33 6.25
C VAL A 31 2.42 10.00 5.51
N GLN A 32 2.83 8.97 6.21
CA GLN A 32 2.86 7.62 5.70
C GLN A 32 1.80 6.77 6.38
N ILE A 33 1.05 6.02 5.57
CA ILE A 33 0.05 5.08 6.04
C ILE A 33 0.62 3.68 5.93
N ARG A 34 0.33 2.83 6.89
CA ARG A 34 0.65 1.41 6.85
C ARG A 34 -0.60 0.62 7.20
N GLY A 35 -0.85 -0.46 6.48
CA GLY A 35 -2.01 -1.31 6.71
C GLY A 35 -1.78 -2.75 6.27
N SER A 36 -2.71 -3.63 6.66
CA SER A 36 -2.76 -4.96 6.06
C SER A 36 -3.13 -4.88 4.59
N ILE A 37 -2.70 -5.87 3.80
CA ILE A 37 -3.08 -5.98 2.38
C ILE A 37 -4.62 -5.98 2.26
N PRO A 38 -5.21 -5.10 1.42
CA PRO A 38 -6.65 -4.84 1.36
C PRO A 38 -7.40 -5.89 0.52
N VAL A 39 -7.27 -7.15 0.91
CA VAL A 39 -8.02 -8.29 0.37
C VAL A 39 -8.51 -9.15 1.54
N PHE A 40 -9.48 -10.03 1.33
CA PHE A 40 -9.95 -10.93 2.38
C PHE A 40 -8.95 -12.09 2.55
N TRP A 41 -8.16 -12.02 3.62
CA TRP A 41 -7.20 -13.08 3.95
C TRP A 41 -7.04 -13.27 5.46
N SER A 42 -6.58 -14.45 5.85
CA SER A 42 -6.24 -14.74 7.23
C SER A 42 -4.90 -15.47 7.32
N SER A 43 -4.21 -15.24 8.43
CA SER A 43 -3.02 -15.99 8.76
C SER A 43 -3.10 -16.39 10.23
N PRO A 44 -3.51 -17.64 10.53
CA PRO A 44 -3.61 -18.09 11.91
C PRO A 44 -2.22 -18.12 12.55
N VAL A 45 -2.15 -17.66 13.79
CA VAL A 45 -0.91 -17.61 14.57
C VAL A 45 -0.45 -19.04 14.83
N THR A 46 0.61 -19.45 14.15
CA THR A 46 1.27 -20.75 14.36
C THR A 46 2.68 -20.52 14.89
N MET A 47 3.19 -21.39 15.75
CA MET A 47 4.61 -21.37 16.20
C MET A 47 5.62 -21.70 15.07
N LYS A 48 5.19 -21.70 13.81
CA LYS A 48 6.05 -21.93 12.65
C LYS A 48 6.60 -20.60 12.17
N TYR A 49 7.88 -20.62 11.78
CA TYR A 49 8.60 -19.44 11.28
C TYR A 49 7.93 -18.75 10.08
N ALA A 50 7.25 -19.52 9.21
CA ALA A 50 6.46 -18.98 8.11
C ALA A 50 4.98 -19.34 8.32
N PRO A 51 4.14 -18.36 8.72
CA PRO A 51 2.72 -18.61 8.92
C PRO A 51 2.04 -18.82 7.57
N LYS A 52 1.07 -19.75 7.52
CA LYS A 52 0.30 -19.99 6.31
C LYS A 52 -0.64 -18.83 6.04
N VAL A 53 -0.83 -18.51 4.77
CA VAL A 53 -1.81 -17.51 4.30
C VAL A 53 -2.99 -18.27 3.72
N TYR A 54 -4.19 -17.87 4.12
CA TYR A 54 -5.45 -18.38 3.58
C TYR A 54 -6.22 -17.20 2.98
N GLN A 55 -6.39 -17.21 1.68
CA GLN A 55 -7.29 -16.27 1.00
C GLN A 55 -8.72 -16.74 1.22
N ALA A 56 -9.59 -15.82 1.64
CA ALA A 56 -10.97 -16.11 2.02
C ALA A 56 -12.00 -15.40 1.12
N GLY A 57 -11.60 -14.38 0.37
CA GLY A 57 -12.46 -13.65 -0.56
C GLY A 57 -12.58 -14.31 -1.93
N ASP A 58 -13.72 -14.09 -2.57
CA ASP A 58 -13.80 -14.16 -4.03
C ASP A 58 -13.37 -12.81 -4.64
N VAL A 59 -13.11 -12.83 -5.95
CA VAL A 59 -12.58 -11.65 -6.65
C VAL A 59 -13.57 -10.49 -6.62
N GLU A 60 -14.87 -10.75 -6.69
CA GLU A 60 -15.87 -9.69 -6.73
C GLU A 60 -16.01 -8.98 -5.37
N ARG A 61 -16.01 -9.75 -4.28
CA ARG A 61 -16.05 -9.20 -2.92
C ARG A 61 -14.75 -8.47 -2.58
N ASP A 62 -13.59 -9.01 -2.96
CA ASP A 62 -12.29 -8.34 -2.82
C ASP A 62 -12.31 -6.97 -3.52
N VAL A 63 -12.81 -6.92 -4.77
CA VAL A 63 -12.90 -5.67 -5.55
C VAL A 63 -13.88 -4.69 -4.91
N ALA A 64 -15.07 -5.14 -4.50
CA ALA A 64 -16.07 -4.25 -3.89
C ALA A 64 -15.57 -3.64 -2.58
N ALA A 65 -14.92 -4.43 -1.71
CA ALA A 65 -14.34 -3.94 -0.47
C ALA A 65 -13.16 -2.99 -0.75
N PHE A 66 -12.28 -3.35 -1.70
CA PHE A 66 -11.16 -2.49 -2.09
C PHE A 66 -11.63 -1.14 -2.66
N GLN A 67 -12.71 -1.12 -3.45
CA GLN A 67 -13.26 0.14 -3.95
C GLN A 67 -13.66 1.08 -2.81
N LYS A 68 -14.38 0.58 -1.79
CA LYS A 68 -14.73 1.37 -0.60
C LYS A 68 -13.49 1.92 0.10
N HIS A 69 -12.50 1.05 0.31
CA HIS A 69 -11.23 1.42 0.92
C HIS A 69 -10.47 2.49 0.12
N ALA A 70 -10.38 2.32 -1.19
CA ALA A 70 -9.75 3.28 -2.09
C ALA A 70 -10.46 4.64 -2.03
N TYR A 71 -11.80 4.65 -2.01
CA TYR A 71 -12.58 5.88 -1.89
C TYR A 71 -12.35 6.60 -0.56
N GLU A 72 -12.29 5.87 0.54
CA GLU A 72 -11.96 6.44 1.86
C GLU A 72 -10.56 7.08 1.83
N LEU A 73 -9.55 6.34 1.38
CA LEU A 73 -8.19 6.88 1.28
C LEU A 73 -8.10 8.07 0.33
N MET A 74 -8.80 8.04 -0.80
CA MET A 74 -8.84 9.15 -1.74
C MET A 74 -9.53 10.38 -1.14
N SER A 75 -10.55 10.18 -0.31
CA SER A 75 -11.25 11.28 0.37
C SER A 75 -10.38 11.94 1.43
N HIS A 76 -9.55 11.17 2.13
CA HIS A 76 -8.68 11.69 3.19
C HIS A 76 -7.36 12.25 2.66
N TYR A 77 -6.78 11.60 1.65
CA TYR A 77 -5.37 11.77 1.26
C TYR A 77 -5.21 12.18 -0.22
N GLY A 78 -6.27 12.11 -1.02
CA GLY A 78 -6.23 12.44 -2.44
C GLY A 78 -5.62 11.32 -3.28
N ARG A 79 -4.44 11.55 -3.85
CA ARG A 79 -3.73 10.51 -4.63
C ARG A 79 -2.95 9.61 -3.68
N VAL A 80 -3.01 8.30 -3.94
CA VAL A 80 -2.49 7.28 -3.03
C VAL A 80 -1.63 6.29 -3.81
N LEU A 81 -0.39 6.17 -3.37
CA LEU A 81 0.55 5.17 -3.84
C LEU A 81 0.60 3.98 -2.87
N PHE A 82 0.13 2.83 -3.33
CA PHE A 82 0.29 1.56 -2.63
C PHE A 82 1.65 0.95 -2.95
N VAL A 83 2.45 0.71 -1.92
CA VAL A 83 3.72 0.00 -2.01
C VAL A 83 3.57 -1.34 -1.32
N ASN A 84 3.56 -2.40 -2.11
CA ASN A 84 3.53 -3.77 -1.64
C ASN A 84 4.97 -4.34 -1.62
N LEU A 85 5.45 -4.74 -0.45
CA LEU A 85 6.81 -5.25 -0.26
C LEU A 85 6.90 -6.78 -0.11
N ILE A 86 5.79 -7.50 -0.21
CA ILE A 86 5.79 -8.93 0.05
C ILE A 86 6.61 -9.72 -0.99
N ASP A 87 7.17 -10.84 -0.53
CA ASP A 87 7.99 -11.69 -1.39
C ASP A 87 7.17 -12.31 -2.51
N LYS A 88 7.77 -12.34 -3.70
CA LYS A 88 7.21 -13.03 -4.87
C LYS A 88 7.47 -14.53 -4.80
N LYS A 89 7.24 -15.14 -3.62
CA LYS A 89 7.48 -16.56 -3.34
C LYS A 89 6.34 -17.18 -2.54
N LYS A 90 6.07 -18.45 -2.83
CA LYS A 90 5.21 -19.34 -2.04
C LYS A 90 3.83 -18.72 -1.76
N GLU A 91 3.41 -18.71 -0.49
CA GLU A 91 2.08 -18.25 -0.08
C GLU A 91 1.93 -16.72 -0.14
N GLN A 92 3.03 -15.96 -0.03
CA GLN A 92 2.98 -14.50 -0.17
C GLN A 92 2.78 -14.07 -1.63
N LEU A 93 3.30 -14.85 -2.59
CA LEU A 93 3.06 -14.61 -4.02
C LEU A 93 1.57 -14.57 -4.33
N LYS A 94 0.80 -15.56 -3.85
CA LYS A 94 -0.65 -15.63 -4.07
C LYS A 94 -1.37 -14.40 -3.56
N LEU A 95 -0.96 -13.91 -2.39
CA LEU A 95 -1.57 -12.73 -1.76
C LEU A 95 -1.26 -11.45 -2.56
N GLY A 96 -0.05 -11.34 -3.12
CA GLY A 96 0.35 -10.21 -3.94
C GLY A 96 -0.31 -10.22 -5.31
N GLU A 97 -0.45 -11.40 -5.92
CA GLU A 97 -1.20 -11.58 -7.15
C GLU A 97 -2.68 -11.24 -6.94
N ALA A 98 -3.27 -11.66 -5.82
CA ALA A 98 -4.62 -11.29 -5.44
C ALA A 98 -4.77 -9.76 -5.32
N MET A 99 -3.91 -9.10 -4.55
CA MET A 99 -3.93 -7.64 -4.41
C MET A 99 -3.77 -6.94 -5.76
N ALA A 100 -2.80 -7.35 -6.58
CA ALA A 100 -2.55 -6.75 -7.88
C ALA A 100 -3.76 -6.90 -8.82
N LYS A 101 -4.39 -8.08 -8.81
CA LYS A 101 -5.60 -8.34 -9.58
C LYS A 101 -6.76 -7.48 -9.08
N THR A 102 -7.02 -7.44 -7.78
CA THR A 102 -8.09 -6.65 -7.18
C THR A 102 -7.96 -5.16 -7.51
N VAL A 103 -6.74 -4.60 -7.38
CA VAL A 103 -6.48 -3.20 -7.71
C VAL A 103 -6.69 -2.93 -9.20
N ALA A 104 -6.21 -3.82 -10.09
CA ALA A 104 -6.38 -3.67 -11.53
C ALA A 104 -7.86 -3.78 -11.97
N ASP A 105 -8.61 -4.72 -11.40
CA ASP A 105 -10.02 -4.92 -11.68
C ASP A 105 -10.84 -3.72 -11.15
N ALA A 106 -10.52 -3.19 -9.97
CA ALA A 106 -11.15 -1.99 -9.41
C ALA A 106 -10.88 -0.75 -10.27
N ALA A 107 -9.63 -0.54 -10.70
CA ALA A 107 -9.26 0.57 -11.57
C ALA A 107 -9.90 0.47 -12.98
N THR A 108 -10.07 -0.75 -13.50
CA THR A 108 -10.75 -0.96 -14.79
C THR A 108 -12.25 -0.64 -14.70
N LYS A 109 -12.86 -0.92 -13.55
CA LYS A 109 -14.28 -0.65 -13.29
C LYS A 109 -14.56 0.80 -12.89
N ASP A 110 -13.55 1.52 -12.39
CA ASP A 110 -13.70 2.86 -11.85
C ASP A 110 -12.56 3.79 -12.27
N SER A 111 -12.90 4.77 -13.11
CA SER A 111 -11.93 5.75 -13.62
C SER A 111 -11.35 6.65 -12.55
N HIS A 112 -12.04 6.88 -11.42
CA HIS A 112 -11.51 7.71 -10.34
C HIS A 112 -10.37 6.99 -9.63
N ILE A 113 -10.55 5.69 -9.38
CA ILE A 113 -9.51 4.83 -8.80
C ILE A 113 -8.33 4.73 -9.77
N LEU A 114 -8.58 4.55 -11.08
CA LEU A 114 -7.52 4.52 -12.09
C LEU A 114 -6.66 5.79 -12.10
N ALA A 115 -7.26 6.95 -11.85
CA ALA A 115 -6.56 8.24 -11.86
C ALA A 115 -5.82 8.55 -10.54
N ALA A 116 -6.31 8.04 -9.41
CA ALA A 116 -5.82 8.42 -8.08
C ALA A 116 -5.02 7.35 -7.35
N VAL A 117 -5.15 6.08 -7.74
CA VAL A 117 -4.54 4.94 -7.06
C VAL A 117 -3.51 4.27 -7.95
N ARG A 118 -2.28 4.12 -7.44
CA ARG A 118 -1.20 3.38 -8.10
C ARG A 118 -0.68 2.29 -7.19
N LEU A 119 -0.42 1.11 -7.74
CA LEU A 119 0.22 -0.01 -7.04
C LEU A 119 1.64 -0.25 -7.55
N VAL A 120 2.60 -0.32 -6.64
CA VAL A 120 3.97 -0.74 -6.89
C VAL A 120 4.26 -1.98 -6.07
N TRP A 121 4.54 -3.10 -6.74
CA TRP A 121 4.91 -4.36 -6.08
C TRP A 121 6.40 -4.66 -6.22
N PHE A 122 7.13 -4.39 -5.13
CA PHE A 122 8.58 -4.50 -5.04
C PHE A 122 8.99 -5.70 -4.18
N ASP A 123 9.77 -6.63 -4.75
CA ASP A 123 10.26 -7.81 -4.04
C ASP A 123 11.49 -7.45 -3.20
N PHE A 124 11.26 -7.03 -1.96
CA PHE A 124 12.32 -6.51 -1.10
C PHE A 124 13.41 -7.54 -0.80
N HIS A 125 13.04 -8.79 -0.47
CA HIS A 125 14.04 -9.80 -0.09
C HIS A 125 14.87 -10.29 -1.28
N ARG A 126 14.35 -10.22 -2.51
CA ARG A 126 15.13 -10.50 -3.71
C ARG A 126 16.06 -9.35 -4.06
N GLU A 127 15.56 -8.12 -4.05
CA GLU A 127 16.31 -6.94 -4.51
C GLU A 127 17.36 -6.49 -3.48
N CYS A 128 17.06 -6.53 -2.18
CA CYS A 128 17.97 -6.10 -1.12
C CYS A 128 18.79 -7.24 -0.50
N ARG A 129 18.84 -8.42 -1.15
CA ARG A 129 19.62 -9.57 -0.68
C ARG A 129 21.08 -9.18 -0.43
N ASN A 130 21.61 -9.60 0.72
CA ASN A 130 22.97 -9.29 1.20
C ASN A 130 23.22 -7.80 1.51
N MET A 131 22.24 -7.09 2.09
CA MET A 131 22.40 -5.69 2.54
C MET A 131 22.77 -4.73 1.40
N LYS A 132 22.34 -5.05 0.17
CA LYS A 132 22.52 -4.18 -1.00
C LYS A 132 21.46 -3.07 -1.01
N TRP A 133 21.54 -2.19 -0.02
CA TRP A 133 20.63 -1.06 0.16
C TRP A 133 20.60 -0.12 -1.04
N GLY A 134 21.66 -0.08 -1.86
CA GLY A 134 21.66 0.66 -3.13
C GLY A 134 20.59 0.19 -4.13
N ASN A 135 20.02 -1.02 -3.99
CA ASN A 135 18.89 -1.44 -4.83
C ASN A 135 17.56 -0.82 -4.38
N LEU A 136 17.48 -0.24 -3.19
CA LEU A 136 16.33 0.56 -2.76
C LEU A 136 16.17 1.81 -3.64
N GLU A 137 17.27 2.33 -4.21
CA GLU A 137 17.21 3.41 -5.21
C GLU A 137 16.34 3.02 -6.41
N LYS A 138 16.20 1.72 -6.74
CA LYS A 138 15.30 1.28 -7.82
C LYS A 138 13.83 1.50 -7.45
N LEU A 139 13.47 1.24 -6.18
CA LEU A 139 12.13 1.52 -5.69
C LEU A 139 11.91 3.02 -5.70
N ILE A 140 12.83 3.79 -5.08
CA ILE A 140 12.75 5.25 -5.06
C ILE A 140 12.58 5.81 -6.46
N LYS A 141 13.40 5.42 -7.45
CA LYS A 141 13.26 5.85 -8.84
C LYS A 141 11.92 5.51 -9.49
N GLN A 142 11.23 4.46 -9.05
CA GLN A 142 9.90 4.10 -9.58
C GLN A 142 8.79 4.98 -9.03
N VAL A 143 8.99 5.50 -7.81
CA VAL A 143 7.99 6.28 -7.06
C VAL A 143 8.36 7.76 -6.98
N ASP A 144 9.55 8.15 -7.44
CA ASP A 144 10.07 9.53 -7.37
C ASP A 144 9.17 10.49 -8.12
N ASP A 145 8.77 10.10 -9.34
CA ASP A 145 7.81 10.86 -10.14
C ASP A 145 6.46 10.98 -9.41
N ASP A 146 6.01 9.93 -8.73
CA ASP A 146 4.78 9.99 -7.93
C ASP A 146 4.95 11.01 -6.79
N PHE A 147 6.05 10.93 -6.02
CA PHE A 147 6.30 11.89 -4.94
C PHE A 147 6.37 13.34 -5.40
N LEU A 148 6.96 13.59 -6.58
CA LEU A 148 7.02 14.91 -7.17
C LEU A 148 5.63 15.41 -7.61
N ASP A 149 4.81 14.52 -8.17
CA ASP A 149 3.44 14.84 -8.60
C ASP A 149 2.50 15.06 -7.40
N HIS A 150 2.76 14.42 -6.26
CA HIS A 150 2.00 14.64 -5.01
C HIS A 150 2.34 15.98 -4.34
N GLY A 151 3.39 16.67 -4.80
CA GLY A 151 3.66 18.08 -4.57
C GLY A 151 4.24 18.42 -3.19
N TYR A 152 5.56 18.64 -3.11
CA TYR A 152 6.25 19.22 -1.95
C TYR A 152 6.07 20.75 -1.80
N GLY A 153 4.92 21.28 -2.21
CA GLY A 153 4.66 22.72 -2.26
C GLY A 153 3.81 23.19 -1.09
N GLY A 154 4.46 23.66 -0.01
CA GLY A 154 3.88 24.48 1.07
C GLY A 154 2.52 24.02 1.61
N LEU A 155 2.52 23.32 2.75
CA LEU A 155 1.32 22.73 3.38
C LEU A 155 0.61 21.69 2.50
N ARG A 156 1.32 20.66 2.02
CA ARG A 156 0.68 19.48 1.45
C ARG A 156 1.41 18.21 1.83
N ASP A 157 0.63 17.32 2.41
CA ASP A 157 1.00 16.02 2.90
C ASP A 157 1.30 15.09 1.72
N MET A 158 2.47 14.45 1.74
CA MET A 158 2.80 13.39 0.81
C MET A 158 2.39 12.05 1.44
N TRP A 159 1.75 11.16 0.68
CA TRP A 159 1.13 9.93 1.18
C TRP A 159 1.69 8.68 0.50
N SER A 160 2.20 7.74 1.29
CA SER A 160 2.50 6.40 0.81
C SER A 160 1.83 5.36 1.70
N CYS A 161 1.14 4.40 1.09
CA CYS A 161 0.52 3.29 1.79
C CYS A 161 1.44 2.07 1.70
N LEU A 162 2.03 1.66 2.83
CA LEU A 162 2.85 0.46 2.92
C LEU A 162 1.97 -0.74 3.31
N CYS A 163 1.91 -1.73 2.43
CA CYS A 163 1.20 -2.99 2.67
C CYS A 163 2.18 -4.09 3.09
N GLU A 164 1.99 -4.67 4.28
CA GLU A 164 2.79 -5.77 4.84
C GLU A 164 1.94 -6.94 5.39
#